data_AF-A0A2E8D3V6-F1
#
_entry.id   AF-A0A2E8D3V6-F1
#
_cell.length_a   1.000
_cell.length_b   1.000
_cell.length_c   1.000
_cell.angle_alpha   90.00
_cell.angle_beta   90.00
_cell.angle_gamma   90.00
#
_symmetry.space_group_name_H-M   'P 1'
#
loop_
_entity.id
_entity.type
_entity.pdbx_description
1 polymer ?
#
loop_
_entity_poly.entity_id
_entity_poly.type
_entity_poly.pdbx_seq_one_letter_code
_entity_poly.pdbx_strand_id
1 'polypeptide(L)'
;MTHQLHQQSGLALGLFVVLAAASHVYADGEGLKLATDGRAQSTIVLAEKPTAAAQLAAFELQYYLEKISGAKLPIVREPQAVEGTAILVGDSQAPVPWATLTMRWPNRNM
;
A
#
# COMPACT_ATOMS: atom_id res chain seq x y z
N MET A 1 -40.03 15.73 56.87
CA MET A 1 -38.80 15.85 56.07
C MET A 1 -37.64 15.44 56.96
N THR A 2 -36.89 14.37 56.77
CA THR A 2 -36.87 13.33 55.74
C THR A 2 -35.82 12.32 56.24
N HIS A 3 -36.26 11.08 56.45
CA HIS A 3 -35.52 9.81 56.36
C HIS A 3 -34.02 9.77 56.71
N GLN A 4 -33.75 9.32 57.93
CA GLN A 4 -32.59 8.48 58.27
C GLN A 4 -33.09 7.02 58.22
N LEU A 5 -32.71 6.27 57.19
CA LEU A 5 -32.63 4.81 57.17
C LEU A 5 -32.10 4.36 55.80
N HIS A 6 -31.31 3.29 55.87
CA HIS A 6 -30.80 2.46 54.77
C HIS A 6 -29.37 2.74 54.30
N GLN A 7 -28.43 2.14 55.04
CA GLN A 7 -27.38 1.31 54.43
C GLN A 7 -27.92 0.58 53.19
N GLN A 8 -27.35 0.86 52.02
CA GLN A 8 -27.15 -0.11 50.95
C GLN A 8 -25.68 0.02 50.53
N SER A 9 -24.74 -0.56 51.29
CA SER A 9 -24.11 -1.86 50.99
C SER A 9 -23.89 -2.05 49.49
N GLY A 10 -22.63 -1.88 49.10
CA GLY A 10 -22.21 -1.70 47.72
C GLY A 10 -22.43 -2.92 46.84
N LEU A 11 -23.08 -2.69 45.71
CA LEU A 11 -23.01 -3.53 44.50
C LEU A 11 -23.36 -2.65 43.30
N ALA A 12 -22.51 -1.68 42.96
CA ALA A 12 -22.58 -0.99 41.66
C ALA A 12 -21.20 -0.88 41.00
N LEU A 13 -20.26 -1.76 41.39
CA LEU A 13 -18.96 -1.92 40.73
C LEU A 13 -18.94 -3.10 39.76
N GLY A 14 -20.11 -3.48 39.23
CA GLY A 14 -20.31 -4.77 38.56
C GLY A 14 -21.22 -4.70 37.34
N LEU A 15 -21.02 -3.70 36.46
CA LEU A 15 -21.54 -3.77 35.09
C LEU A 15 -20.67 -2.97 34.11
N PHE A 16 -19.35 -3.13 34.17
CA PHE A 16 -18.52 -2.96 32.98
C PHE A 16 -18.49 -4.32 32.28
N VAL A 17 -19.63 -4.70 31.71
CA VAL A 17 -19.73 -5.88 30.86
C VAL A 17 -18.74 -5.67 29.74
N VAL A 18 -17.67 -6.45 29.84
CA VAL A 18 -16.77 -6.92 28.80
C VAL A 18 -17.49 -6.92 27.45
N LEU A 19 -17.45 -5.78 26.75
CA LEU A 19 -17.74 -5.76 25.32
C LEU A 19 -16.46 -6.29 24.69
N ALA A 20 -16.41 -7.62 24.59
CA ALA A 20 -15.32 -8.36 24.00
C ALA A 20 -14.90 -7.67 22.71
N ALA A 21 -13.71 -7.07 22.74
CA ALA A 21 -12.99 -6.68 21.56
C ALA A 21 -12.83 -7.95 20.71
N ALA A 22 -13.73 -8.15 19.74
CA ALA A 22 -13.46 -8.97 18.58
C ALA A 22 -12.33 -8.26 17.83
N SER A 23 -11.11 -8.40 18.34
CA SER A 23 -9.89 -8.07 17.64
C SER A 23 -9.89 -9.03 16.47
N HIS A 24 -10.41 -8.55 15.34
CA HIS A 24 -10.26 -9.26 14.09
C HIS A 24 -8.76 -9.27 13.86
N VAL A 25 -8.12 -10.41 14.11
CA VAL A 25 -6.83 -10.71 13.51
C VAL A 25 -7.16 -10.86 12.03
N TYR A 26 -7.18 -9.74 11.32
CA TYR A 26 -7.07 -9.76 9.88
C TYR A 26 -5.77 -10.53 9.62
N ALA A 27 -5.89 -11.65 8.92
CA ALA A 27 -4.71 -12.28 8.37
C ALA A 27 -4.01 -11.22 7.52
N ASP A 28 -2.88 -10.72 8.01
CA ASP A 28 -2.03 -9.75 7.31
C ASP A 28 -1.31 -10.53 6.21
N GLY A 29 -2.06 -10.94 5.19
CA GLY A 29 -1.44 -11.24 3.92
C GLY A 29 -0.76 -9.96 3.50
N GLU A 30 0.57 -9.93 3.47
CA GLU A 30 1.37 -8.75 3.13
C GLU A 30 0.92 -8.23 1.76
N GLY A 31 -0.08 -7.35 1.78
CA GLY A 31 -0.65 -6.76 0.59
C GLY A 31 0.43 -5.91 -0.06
N LEU A 32 0.46 -5.91 -1.39
CA LEU A 32 1.37 -5.05 -2.13
C LEU A 32 1.16 -3.59 -1.72
N LYS A 33 2.20 -2.97 -1.16
CA LYS A 33 2.18 -1.55 -0.75
C LYS A 33 2.65 -0.66 -1.89
N LEU A 34 1.72 0.11 -2.45
CA LEU A 34 2.04 1.16 -3.43
C LEU A 34 2.32 2.51 -2.76
N ALA A 35 1.59 2.79 -1.69
CA ALA A 35 1.75 3.95 -0.83
C ALA A 35 1.36 3.60 0.61
N THR A 36 1.90 4.33 1.58
CA THR A 36 1.55 4.18 3.01
C THR A 36 1.60 5.56 3.66
N ASP A 37 0.52 5.96 4.32
CA ASP A 37 0.39 7.26 5.01
C ASP A 37 0.79 8.47 4.16
N GLY A 38 0.31 8.53 2.92
CA GLY A 38 0.64 9.61 1.98
C GLY A 38 2.07 9.59 1.45
N ARG A 39 2.84 8.53 1.70
CA ARG A 39 4.20 8.36 1.17
C ARG A 39 4.25 7.26 0.14
N ALA A 40 4.99 7.51 -0.95
CA ALA A 40 5.21 6.51 -1.98
C ALA A 40 5.99 5.32 -1.39
N GLN A 41 5.59 4.11 -1.76
CA GLN A 41 6.31 2.85 -1.47
C GLN A 41 6.64 2.10 -2.78
N SER A 42 6.36 2.75 -3.90
CA SER A 42 6.51 2.21 -5.24
C SER A 42 6.91 3.31 -6.21
N THR A 43 7.42 2.87 -7.35
CA THR A 43 7.96 3.72 -8.41
C THR A 43 7.40 3.25 -9.74
N ILE A 44 6.92 4.19 -10.56
CA ILE A 44 6.42 3.92 -11.91
C ILE A 44 7.61 3.93 -12.87
N VAL A 45 7.76 2.86 -13.66
CA VAL A 45 8.92 2.67 -14.55
C VAL A 45 8.46 2.68 -16.00
N LEU A 46 9.04 3.61 -16.76
CA LEU A 46 8.94 3.67 -18.22
C LEU A 46 10.22 3.12 -18.86
N ALA A 47 10.09 2.61 -20.09
CA ALA A 47 11.25 2.30 -20.93
C ALA A 47 12.10 3.56 -21.18
N GLU A 48 13.35 3.39 -21.61
CA GLU A 48 14.23 4.51 -22.00
C GLU A 48 13.55 5.42 -23.04
N LYS A 49 12.84 4.81 -23.99
CA LYS A 49 12.10 5.47 -25.08
C LYS A 49 10.63 4.99 -25.07
N PRO A 50 9.79 5.52 -24.18
CA PRO A 50 8.40 5.08 -24.08
C PRO A 50 7.58 5.58 -25.27
N THR A 51 6.53 4.84 -25.63
CA THR A 51 5.51 5.35 -26.56
C THR A 51 4.75 6.51 -25.90
N ALA A 52 4.13 7.36 -26.72
CA ALA A 52 3.27 8.44 -26.20
C ALA A 52 2.14 7.91 -25.31
N ALA A 53 1.56 6.75 -25.67
CA ALA A 53 0.52 6.09 -24.88
C ALA A 53 1.04 5.60 -23.52
N ALA A 54 2.23 4.98 -23.47
CA ALA A 54 2.83 4.54 -22.21
C ALA A 54 3.16 5.72 -21.29
N GLN A 55 3.68 6.81 -21.87
CA GLN A 55 3.97 8.02 -21.11
C GLN A 55 2.69 8.66 -20.53
N LEU A 56 1.61 8.75 -21.33
CA LEU A 56 0.32 9.24 -20.84
C LEU A 56 -0.21 8.35 -19.72
N ALA A 57 -0.21 7.03 -19.90
CA ALA A 57 -0.68 6.08 -18.90
C ALA A 57 0.09 6.20 -17.58
N ALA A 58 1.41 6.42 -17.63
CA ALA A 58 2.21 6.63 -16.42
C ALA A 58 1.82 7.92 -15.67
N PHE A 59 1.53 9.01 -16.40
CA PHE A 59 1.08 10.26 -15.79
C PHE A 59 -0.33 10.15 -15.22
N GLU A 60 -1.26 9.52 -15.93
CA GLU A 60 -2.62 9.29 -15.43
C GLU A 60 -2.59 8.41 -14.17
N LEU A 61 -1.79 7.34 -14.19
CA LEU A 61 -1.62 6.47 -13.04
C LEU A 61 -1.06 7.24 -11.83
N GLN A 62 0.01 8.01 -12.01
CA GLN A 62 0.57 8.85 -10.94
C GLN A 62 -0.49 9.82 -10.40
N TYR A 63 -1.22 10.49 -11.29
CA TYR A 63 -2.26 11.44 -10.91
C TYR A 63 -3.33 10.78 -10.04
N TYR A 64 -3.90 9.65 -10.48
CA TYR A 64 -4.94 8.98 -9.71
C TYR A 64 -4.42 8.36 -8.42
N LEU A 65 -3.20 7.83 -8.39
CA LEU A 65 -2.59 7.34 -7.15
C LEU A 65 -2.34 8.47 -6.15
N GLU A 66 -1.91 9.64 -6.60
CA GLU A 66 -1.78 10.84 -5.76
C GLU A 66 -3.15 11.28 -5.22
N LYS A 67 -4.19 11.29 -6.06
CA LYS A 67 -5.56 11.62 -5.63
C LYS A 67 -6.13 10.64 -4.59
N ILE A 68 -5.82 9.35 -4.72
CA ILE A 68 -6.33 8.29 -3.83
C ILE A 68 -5.56 8.27 -2.52
N SER A 69 -4.22 8.38 -2.58
CA SER A 69 -3.35 8.08 -1.45
C SER A 69 -2.71 9.32 -0.81
N GLY A 70 -2.72 10.47 -1.49
CA GLY A 70 -1.92 11.63 -1.12
C GLY A 70 -0.43 11.50 -1.45
N ALA A 71 0.02 10.34 -1.94
CA ALA A 71 1.41 10.09 -2.30
C ALA A 71 1.65 10.34 -3.79
N LYS A 72 2.57 11.24 -4.11
CA LYS A 72 3.10 11.36 -5.46
C LYS A 72 4.21 10.35 -5.69
N LEU A 73 3.91 9.27 -6.41
CA LEU A 73 4.89 8.25 -6.76
C LEU A 73 5.92 8.80 -7.76
N PRO A 74 7.21 8.45 -7.65
CA PRO A 74 8.19 8.78 -8.69
C PRO A 74 7.85 8.10 -10.02
N ILE A 75 8.10 8.80 -11.13
CA ILE A 75 8.17 8.21 -12.46
C ILE A 75 9.62 8.26 -12.90
N VAL A 76 10.20 7.11 -13.23
CA VAL A 76 11.57 6.99 -13.71
C VAL A 76 11.60 6.35 -15.09
N ARG A 77 12.71 6.53 -15.80
CA ARG A 77 12.99 5.84 -17.07
C ARG A 77 14.15 4.90 -16.90
N GLU A 78 14.11 3.74 -17.54
CA GLU A 78 15.29 2.88 -17.63
C GLU A 78 16.51 3.62 -18.19
N PRO A 79 17.73 3.29 -17.72
CA PRO A 79 18.06 2.28 -16.72
C PRO A 79 18.15 2.85 -15.29
N GLN A 80 17.41 3.91 -14.96
CA GLN A 80 17.48 4.51 -13.62
C GLN A 80 17.12 3.49 -12.53
N ALA A 81 17.80 3.60 -11.38
CA ALA A 81 17.54 2.76 -10.22
C ALA A 81 16.10 2.96 -9.72
N VAL A 82 15.49 1.86 -9.27
CA VAL A 82 14.12 1.81 -8.77
C VAL A 82 14.13 1.54 -7.28
N GLU A 83 13.42 2.37 -6.53
CA GLU A 83 13.19 2.17 -5.10
C GLU A 83 11.77 1.63 -4.86
N GLY A 84 11.64 0.74 -3.88
CA GLY A 84 10.38 0.10 -3.54
C GLY A 84 9.83 -0.79 -4.65
N THR A 85 8.51 -0.98 -4.67
CA THR A 85 7.90 -1.83 -5.70
C THR A 85 7.89 -1.13 -7.07
N ALA A 86 8.33 -1.84 -8.11
CA ALA A 86 8.26 -1.34 -9.48
C ALA A 86 6.85 -1.54 -10.08
N ILE A 87 6.28 -0.47 -10.64
CA ILE A 87 5.08 -0.52 -11.47
C ILE A 87 5.53 -0.31 -12.92
N LEU A 88 5.57 -1.39 -13.70
CA LEU A 88 6.02 -1.37 -15.08
C LEU A 88 4.88 -0.91 -16.01
N VAL A 89 5.11 0.13 -16.79
CA VAL A 89 4.14 0.68 -17.74
C VAL A 89 4.68 0.61 -19.17
N GLY A 90 3.91 -0.02 -20.06
CA GLY A 90 4.31 -0.26 -21.45
C GLY A 90 5.38 -1.34 -21.56
N ASP A 91 6.33 -1.17 -22.47
CA ASP A 91 7.42 -2.13 -22.72
C ASP A 91 8.60 -1.99 -21.75
N SER A 92 8.37 -1.45 -20.55
CA SER A 92 9.41 -1.38 -19.52
C SER A 92 9.79 -2.75 -18.98
N GLN A 93 11.07 -2.90 -18.69
CA GLN A 93 11.69 -4.10 -18.17
C GLN A 93 11.65 -4.06 -16.64
N ALA A 94 11.42 -5.23 -16.05
CA ALA A 94 11.55 -5.38 -14.62
C ALA A 94 12.99 -5.02 -14.22
N PRO A 95 13.18 -4.13 -13.22
CA PRO A 95 14.47 -3.98 -12.57
C PRO A 95 14.85 -5.37 -12.07
N VAL A 96 15.91 -5.94 -12.63
CA VAL A 96 16.34 -7.29 -12.28
C VAL A 96 16.63 -7.34 -10.78
N PRO A 97 15.90 -8.14 -9.98
CA PRO A 97 16.33 -8.44 -8.63
C PRO A 97 17.60 -9.28 -8.77
N TRP A 98 18.66 -8.85 -8.10
CA TRP A 98 19.99 -9.48 -8.13
C TRP A 98 19.98 -10.97 -7.69
N ALA A 99 18.86 -11.47 -7.15
CA ALA A 99 18.68 -12.87 -6.75
C ALA A 99 18.32 -13.83 -7.91
N THR A 100 17.95 -13.35 -9.11
CA THR A 100 17.43 -14.23 -10.19
C THR A 100 18.17 -14.03 -11.51
N LEU A 101 19.49 -14.28 -11.52
CA LEU A 101 20.23 -14.43 -12.78
C LEU A 101 19.95 -15.79 -13.48
N THR A 102 19.15 -16.68 -12.87
CA THR A 102 18.90 -18.04 -13.38
C THR A 102 17.61 -18.21 -14.19
N MET A 103 16.71 -17.23 -14.23
CA MET A 103 15.47 -17.31 -15.02
C MET A 103 15.37 -16.14 -16.01
N ARG A 104 16.30 -16.08 -16.96
CA ARG A 104 16.19 -15.25 -18.16
C ARG A 104 15.06 -15.84 -19.03
N TRP A 105 13.87 -15.22 -19.00
CA TRP A 105 12.80 -15.57 -19.95
C TRP A 105 13.31 -15.37 -21.39
N PRO A 106 13.13 -16.33 -22.30
CA PRO A 106 13.64 -16.22 -23.66
C PRO A 106 12.78 -15.25 -24.47
N ASN A 107 13.44 -14.20 -24.98
CA ASN A 107 13.12 -13.35 -26.13
C ASN A 107 11.67 -13.40 -26.67
N ARG A 108 10.82 -12.41 -26.34
CA ARG A 108 9.50 -12.20 -26.97
C ARG A 108 9.59 -11.27 -28.19
N ASN A 109 10.45 -11.63 -29.14
CA ASN A 109 10.47 -10.99 -30.45
C ASN A 109 9.85 -11.97 -31.45
N MET A 110 8.52 -11.91 -31.58
CA MET A 110 7.76 -12.30 -32.77
C MET A 110 6.89 -11.13 -33.16
#